data_AF-A0A7C8CU69-F1
#
_entry.id   AF-A0A7C8CU69-F1
#
_cell.length_a   1.000
_cell.length_b   1.000
_cell.length_c   1.000
_cell.angle_alpha   90.00
_cell.angle_beta   90.00
_cell.angle_gamma   90.00
#
_symmetry.space_group_name_H-M   'P 1'
#
loop_
_entity.id
_entity.type
_entity.pdbx_description
1 polymer ?
#
loop_
_entity_poly.entity_id
_entity_poly.type
_entity_poly.pdbx_seq_one_letter_code
_entity_poly.pdbx_strand_id
1 'polypeptide(L)'
;MTPMPAALSALLDALYPPRCLVCTQALPSMQPSLCSRHGFDPLEQGPVCPRCAAPKSPHLPAAVACAACRKKPPRFQRTLKLGGYHSAAPLRDWILGLKHGGRRDLAAPLGAALGRLLEAEPQEWRDSALLVPVPLHPLRRLERGYDQALLLARAVAREQGLPCLAALKRQRHTVPQGSPGPGSRLANVQGAFGLRRRARVLRDRPVWLVDDVLTTGATASECARVLMRGGAARVGLLVVARASRRV
;
A
#
# COMPACT_ATOMS: atom_id res chain seq x y z
N MET A 1 5.58 0.66 29.47
CA MET A 1 6.96 0.67 28.93
C MET A 1 7.45 2.10 29.05
N THR A 2 8.26 2.39 30.07
CA THR A 2 8.89 3.70 30.26
C THR A 2 9.83 3.99 29.10
N PRO A 3 9.82 5.21 28.52
CA PRO A 3 10.77 5.56 27.47
C PRO A 3 12.19 5.52 28.05
N MET A 4 13.13 4.94 27.30
CA MET A 4 14.54 4.97 27.67
C MET A 4 15.06 6.42 27.69
N PRO A 5 16.04 6.75 28.56
CA PRO A 5 16.70 8.05 28.54
C PRO A 5 17.34 8.31 27.17
N ALA A 6 17.13 9.49 26.60
CA ALA A 6 17.63 9.86 25.26
C ALA A 6 19.14 9.62 25.08
N ALA A 7 19.93 9.81 26.13
CA ALA A 7 21.38 9.56 26.14
C ALA A 7 21.74 8.08 25.98
N LEU A 8 20.97 7.17 26.59
CA LEU A 8 21.20 5.73 26.48
C LEU A 8 20.75 5.20 25.10
N SER A 9 19.72 5.80 24.51
CA SER A 9 19.35 5.55 23.11
C SER A 9 20.49 5.94 22.17
N ALA A 10 20.95 7.19 22.24
CA ALA A 10 22.00 7.71 21.36
C ALA A 10 23.32 6.92 21.45
N LEU A 11 23.68 6.42 22.64
CA LEU A 11 24.84 5.56 22.83
C LEU A 11 24.67 4.19 22.17
N LEU A 12 23.50 3.58 22.31
CA LEU A 12 23.18 2.33 21.61
C LEU A 12 23.14 2.53 20.09
N ASP A 13 22.70 3.68 19.60
CA ASP A 13 22.68 4.01 18.16
C ASP A 13 24.07 4.19 17.57
N ALA A 14 25.01 4.73 18.35
CA ALA A 14 26.40 4.84 17.95
C ALA A 14 27.09 3.47 17.91
N LEU A 15 26.77 2.58 18.86
CA LEU A 15 27.35 1.24 18.97
C LEU A 15 26.70 0.23 18.01
N TYR A 16 25.40 0.39 17.75
CA TYR A 16 24.57 -0.48 16.91
C TYR A 16 23.74 0.35 15.93
N PRO A 17 24.39 1.03 14.97
CA PRO A 17 23.67 1.84 14.01
C PRO A 17 22.70 0.95 13.22
N PRO A 18 21.47 1.42 12.97
CA PRO A 18 20.50 0.69 12.16
C PRO A 18 21.11 0.40 10.79
N ARG A 19 20.88 -0.80 10.30
CA ARG A 19 21.48 -1.30 9.06
C ARG A 19 20.45 -1.31 7.94
N CYS A 20 20.92 -1.06 6.72
CA CYS A 20 20.11 -1.26 5.53
C CYS A 20 19.61 -2.71 5.47
N LEU A 21 18.30 -2.88 5.30
CA LEU A 21 17.67 -4.20 5.29
C LEU A 21 18.02 -5.08 4.08
N VAL A 22 18.78 -4.52 3.12
CA VAL A 22 19.31 -5.21 1.93
C VAL A 22 20.80 -5.43 2.01
N CYS A 23 21.62 -4.37 2.05
CA CYS A 23 23.07 -4.53 2.04
C CYS A 23 23.72 -4.51 3.42
N THR A 24 22.95 -4.36 4.50
CA THR A 24 23.43 -4.32 5.89
C THR A 24 24.40 -3.18 6.23
N GLN A 25 24.59 -2.22 5.32
CA GLN A 25 25.36 -1.01 5.54
C GLN A 25 24.72 -0.18 6.68
N ALA A 26 25.54 0.35 7.59
CA ALA A 26 25.09 1.26 8.64
C ALA A 26 24.41 2.51 8.05
N LEU A 27 23.33 2.96 8.69
CA LEU A 27 22.52 4.09 8.30
C LEU A 27 22.64 5.22 9.33
N PRO A 28 22.52 6.48 8.89
CA PRO A 28 22.59 7.63 9.78
C PRO A 28 21.29 7.87 10.58
N SER A 29 20.22 7.09 10.35
CA SER A 29 18.89 7.32 10.94
C SER A 29 18.40 6.13 11.72
N MET A 30 17.95 6.35 12.96
CA MET A 30 17.45 5.38 13.96
C MET A 30 16.29 4.46 13.55
N GLN A 31 15.65 4.69 12.40
CA GLN A 31 14.61 3.78 11.92
C GLN A 31 15.22 2.75 10.96
N PRO A 32 14.78 1.48 11.00
CA PRO A 32 15.09 0.53 9.94
C PRO A 32 14.69 1.17 8.62
N SER A 33 15.68 1.51 7.80
CA SER A 33 15.50 2.24 6.57
C SER A 33 16.38 1.61 5.51
N LEU A 34 16.35 2.21 4.34
CA LEU A 34 17.09 1.77 3.17
C LEU A 34 18.20 2.80 2.97
N CYS A 35 19.43 2.35 2.71
CA CYS A 35 20.48 3.31 2.35
C CYS A 35 20.12 3.98 1.03
N SER A 36 20.71 5.13 0.70
CA SER A 36 20.45 5.83 -0.56
C SER A 36 20.53 4.93 -1.81
N ARG A 37 21.41 3.92 -1.82
CA ARG A 37 21.54 2.93 -2.91
C ARG A 37 20.42 1.91 -3.02
N HIS A 38 19.77 1.57 -1.90
CA HIS A 38 18.62 0.67 -1.84
C HIS A 38 17.33 1.43 -1.53
N GLY A 39 17.42 2.75 -1.42
CA GLY A 39 16.31 3.65 -1.24
C GLY A 39 15.45 3.63 -2.49
N PHE A 40 14.27 4.19 -2.34
CA PHE A 40 13.37 4.39 -3.45
C PHE A 40 13.11 5.90 -3.54
N ASP A 41 13.35 6.48 -4.71
CA ASP A 41 12.93 7.85 -5.02
C ASP A 41 11.62 7.83 -5.84
N PRO A 42 10.50 8.32 -5.27
CA PRO A 42 9.23 8.51 -5.99
C PRO A 42 9.36 9.28 -7.29
N LEU A 43 10.34 10.17 -7.38
CA LEU A 43 10.51 11.13 -8.48
C LEU A 43 11.10 10.50 -9.75
N GLU A 44 11.77 9.35 -9.65
CA GLU A 44 12.38 8.68 -10.82
C GLU A 44 11.37 7.97 -11.75
N GLN A 45 10.08 7.97 -11.40
CA GLN A 45 9.09 7.08 -12.04
C GLN A 45 8.36 7.67 -13.26
N GLY A 46 8.77 8.87 -13.68
CA GLY A 46 8.12 9.60 -14.75
C GLY A 46 6.63 9.87 -14.47
N PRO A 47 5.88 10.39 -15.45
CA PRO A 47 4.48 10.71 -15.26
C PRO A 47 3.64 9.44 -15.12
N VAL A 48 2.78 9.41 -14.09
CA VAL A 48 1.88 8.29 -13.82
C VAL A 48 0.43 8.72 -13.82
N CYS A 49 -0.46 7.77 -14.11
CA CYS A 49 -1.90 7.98 -14.03
C CYS A 49 -2.30 8.31 -12.58
N PRO A 50 -2.98 9.43 -12.31
CA PRO A 50 -3.36 9.82 -10.95
C PRO A 50 -4.32 8.81 -10.29
N ARG A 51 -5.04 8.04 -11.11
CA ARG A 51 -6.02 7.06 -10.64
C ARG A 51 -5.39 5.72 -10.29
N CYS A 52 -4.64 5.11 -11.22
CA CYS A 52 -4.15 3.74 -11.11
C CYS A 52 -2.62 3.60 -11.07
N ALA A 53 -1.90 4.73 -11.04
CA ALA A 53 -0.44 4.83 -11.01
C ALA A 53 0.30 4.06 -12.13
N ALA A 54 -0.39 3.74 -13.23
CA ALA A 54 0.25 3.21 -14.43
C ALA A 54 1.11 4.29 -15.10
N PRO A 55 2.29 3.95 -15.65
CA PRO A 55 3.09 4.90 -16.43
C PRO A 55 2.26 5.54 -17.55
N LYS A 56 2.54 6.82 -17.84
CA LYS A 56 1.96 7.58 -18.95
C LYS A 56 3.08 8.21 -19.77
N SER A 57 2.73 8.62 -21.00
CA SER A 57 3.58 9.47 -21.81
C SER A 57 3.88 10.80 -21.09
N PRO A 58 5.12 11.31 -21.14
CA PRO A 58 5.50 12.64 -20.66
C PRO A 58 4.68 13.79 -21.23
N HIS A 59 4.13 13.61 -22.43
CA HIS A 59 3.33 14.64 -23.10
C HIS A 59 1.89 14.75 -22.58
N LEU A 60 1.45 13.80 -21.73
CA LEU A 60 0.12 13.87 -21.13
C LEU A 60 0.16 14.62 -19.80
N PRO A 61 -0.75 15.60 -19.58
CA PRO A 61 -0.81 16.33 -18.31
C PRO A 61 -0.94 15.38 -17.12
N ALA A 62 -0.32 15.75 -16.00
CA ALA A 62 -0.29 14.94 -14.78
C ALA A 62 -1.70 14.57 -14.28
N ALA A 63 -2.63 15.52 -14.31
CA ALA A 63 -4.03 15.35 -13.89
C ALA A 63 -4.86 14.41 -14.79
N VAL A 64 -4.43 14.14 -16.03
CA VAL A 64 -5.22 13.35 -16.97
C VAL A 64 -5.07 11.85 -16.69
N ALA A 65 -6.17 11.15 -16.46
CA ALA A 65 -6.18 9.69 -16.30
C ALA A 65 -5.77 8.99 -17.61
N CYS A 66 -5.14 7.81 -17.52
CA CYS A 66 -4.78 7.01 -18.70
C CYS A 66 -6.02 6.51 -19.46
N ALA A 67 -5.85 6.11 -20.73
CA ALA A 67 -6.96 5.67 -21.59
C ALA A 67 -7.81 4.56 -20.96
N ALA A 68 -7.17 3.57 -20.31
CA ALA A 68 -7.88 2.50 -19.62
C ALA A 68 -8.76 3.02 -18.48
N CYS A 69 -8.27 3.96 -17.67
CA CYS A 69 -9.04 4.57 -16.59
C CYS A 69 -10.12 5.53 -17.07
N ARG A 70 -9.97 6.17 -18.24
CA ARG A 70 -11.03 6.97 -18.86
C ARG A 70 -12.14 6.08 -19.41
N LYS A 71 -11.79 5.01 -20.12
CA LYS A 71 -12.75 4.05 -20.69
C LYS A 71 -13.52 3.28 -19.61
N LYS A 72 -12.83 2.84 -18.56
CA LYS A 72 -13.43 2.09 -17.45
C LYS A 72 -12.86 2.58 -16.11
N PRO A 73 -13.46 3.63 -15.54
CA PRO A 73 -12.99 4.21 -14.29
C PRO A 73 -13.05 3.19 -13.14
N PRO A 74 -11.95 2.93 -12.40
CA PRO A 74 -12.03 2.16 -11.16
C PRO A 74 -12.91 2.83 -10.09
N ARG A 75 -13.25 2.13 -9.01
CA ARG A 75 -14.05 2.72 -7.92
C ARG A 75 -13.23 3.51 -6.89
N PHE A 76 -11.91 3.49 -7.01
CA PHE A 76 -10.99 4.38 -6.27
C PHE A 76 -10.59 5.58 -7.14
N GLN A 77 -10.28 6.71 -6.51
CA GLN A 77 -10.01 7.97 -7.19
C GLN A 77 -8.51 8.31 -7.27
N ARG A 78 -7.68 7.72 -6.41
CA ARG A 78 -6.26 8.05 -6.27
C ARG A 78 -5.43 6.80 -6.00
N THR A 79 -4.20 6.75 -6.51
CA THR A 79 -3.23 5.71 -6.14
C THR A 79 -1.85 6.34 -5.95
N LEU A 80 -1.26 6.08 -4.79
CA LEU A 80 0.14 6.35 -4.48
C LEU A 80 0.90 5.02 -4.46
N LYS A 81 2.13 5.04 -4.99
CA LYS A 81 2.97 3.85 -5.06
C LYS A 81 4.42 4.16 -4.71
N LEU A 82 5.12 3.20 -4.12
CA LEU A 82 6.58 3.24 -4.07
C LEU A 82 7.21 2.77 -5.39
N GLY A 83 6.55 2.00 -6.25
CA GLY A 83 7.18 1.77 -7.55
C GLY A 83 6.57 0.82 -8.52
N GLY A 84 7.26 0.64 -9.64
CA GLY A 84 6.92 -0.40 -10.61
C GLY A 84 7.42 -1.75 -10.10
N TYR A 85 6.51 -2.74 -10.06
CA TYR A 85 6.82 -4.08 -9.56
C TYR A 85 7.93 -4.79 -10.37
N HIS A 86 8.09 -4.41 -11.65
CA HIS A 86 9.08 -5.00 -12.56
C HIS A 86 10.25 -4.06 -12.89
N SER A 87 10.22 -2.80 -12.42
CA SER A 87 11.24 -1.79 -12.74
C SER A 87 12.14 -1.44 -11.56
N ALA A 88 11.72 -1.72 -10.32
CA ALA A 88 12.52 -1.50 -9.12
C ALA A 88 12.97 -2.84 -8.55
N ALA A 89 14.22 -3.23 -8.84
CA ALA A 89 14.85 -4.47 -8.39
C ALA A 89 14.71 -4.75 -6.88
N PRO A 90 14.78 -3.77 -5.95
CA PRO A 90 14.60 -4.09 -4.53
C PRO A 90 13.13 -4.30 -4.11
N LEU A 91 12.17 -3.60 -4.73
CA LEU A 91 10.76 -3.66 -4.28
C LEU A 91 10.14 -5.03 -4.49
N ARG A 92 10.43 -5.68 -5.62
CA ARG A 92 9.90 -7.02 -5.91
C ARG A 92 10.33 -8.01 -4.84
N ASP A 93 11.61 -8.03 -4.51
CA ASP A 93 12.18 -9.00 -3.59
C ASP A 93 11.71 -8.75 -2.16
N TRP A 94 11.48 -7.50 -1.77
CA TRP A 94 10.87 -7.20 -0.48
C TRP A 94 9.40 -7.59 -0.41
N ILE A 95 8.65 -7.37 -1.48
CA ILE A 95 7.26 -7.85 -1.55
C ILE A 95 7.23 -9.37 -1.43
N LEU A 96 8.15 -10.08 -2.09
CA LEU A 96 8.25 -11.54 -1.99
C LEU A 96 8.69 -11.98 -0.59
N GLY A 97 9.68 -11.32 0.01
CA GLY A 97 10.11 -11.55 1.39
C GLY A 97 8.99 -11.33 2.40
N LEU A 98 8.17 -10.30 2.19
CA LEU A 98 6.98 -10.02 3.00
C LEU A 98 5.83 -11.01 2.73
N LYS A 99 5.75 -11.63 1.54
CA LYS A 99 4.71 -12.62 1.21
C LYS A 99 5.05 -14.05 1.62
N HIS A 100 6.32 -14.42 1.56
CA HIS A 100 6.77 -15.82 1.65
C HIS A 100 8.01 -16.01 2.54
N GLY A 101 8.84 -15.00 2.71
CA GLY A 101 10.12 -15.10 3.43
C GLY A 101 10.04 -14.82 4.94
N GLY A 102 8.85 -14.61 5.51
CA GLY A 102 8.69 -14.27 6.93
C GLY A 102 9.25 -12.90 7.34
N ARG A 103 9.66 -12.07 6.36
CA ARG A 103 10.34 -10.78 6.58
C ARG A 103 9.37 -9.67 7.00
N ARG A 104 8.75 -9.82 8.16
CA ARG A 104 7.82 -8.84 8.76
C ARG A 104 8.52 -7.53 9.10
N ASP A 105 9.83 -7.57 9.32
CA ASP A 105 10.73 -6.43 9.51
C ASP A 105 10.66 -5.44 8.34
N LEU A 106 10.33 -5.88 7.13
CA LEU A 106 10.15 -5.02 5.96
C LEU A 106 8.87 -4.17 6.01
N ALA A 107 7.90 -4.50 6.86
CA ALA A 107 6.64 -3.75 6.90
C ALA A 107 6.82 -2.32 7.45
N ALA A 108 7.71 -2.14 8.44
CA ALA A 108 8.01 -0.84 9.03
C ALA A 108 8.63 0.16 8.04
N PRO A 109 9.78 -0.13 7.37
CA PRO A 109 10.38 0.78 6.40
C PRO A 109 9.47 1.05 5.20
N LEU A 110 8.79 0.03 4.69
CA LEU A 110 7.86 0.17 3.56
C LEU A 110 6.67 1.02 3.96
N GLY A 111 6.12 0.82 5.16
CA GLY A 111 5.02 1.64 5.68
C GLY A 111 5.43 3.10 5.92
N ALA A 112 6.63 3.35 6.46
CA ALA A 112 7.14 4.71 6.62
C ALA A 112 7.32 5.40 5.26
N ALA A 113 7.90 4.71 4.28
CA ALA A 113 8.04 5.23 2.92
C ALA A 113 6.68 5.52 2.26
N LEU A 114 5.68 4.65 2.47
CA LEU A 114 4.31 4.89 2.02
C LEU A 114 3.66 6.08 2.74
N GLY A 115 3.91 6.23 4.04
CA GLY A 115 3.44 7.36 4.84
C GLY A 115 3.89 8.70 4.26
N ARG A 116 5.18 8.82 3.93
CA ARG A 116 5.73 10.04 3.32
C ARG A 116 5.06 10.45 2.01
N LEU A 117 4.51 9.51 1.24
CA LEU A 117 3.74 9.86 0.03
C LEU A 117 2.45 10.61 0.35
N LEU A 118 1.86 10.39 1.53
CA LEU A 118 0.63 11.07 1.94
C LEU A 118 0.85 12.54 2.23
N GLU A 119 2.05 12.94 2.69
CA GLU A 119 2.37 14.32 3.06
C GLU A 119 2.20 15.30 1.90
N ALA A 120 2.46 14.84 0.67
CA ALA A 120 2.29 15.63 -0.54
C ALA A 120 0.84 15.68 -1.06
N GLU A 121 -0.09 14.94 -0.46
CA GLU A 121 -1.48 14.94 -0.91
C GLU A 121 -2.28 16.14 -0.36
N PRO A 122 -3.32 16.59 -1.08
CA PRO A 122 -4.21 17.66 -0.61
C PRO A 122 -4.86 17.35 0.74
N GLN A 123 -5.23 18.39 1.49
CA GLN A 123 -5.90 18.28 2.80
C GLN A 123 -7.13 17.35 2.77
N GLU A 124 -7.94 17.43 1.71
CA GLU A 124 -9.11 16.56 1.51
C GLU A 124 -8.81 15.05 1.47
N TRP A 125 -7.54 14.66 1.31
CA TRP A 125 -7.06 13.28 1.36
C TRP A 125 -6.35 12.92 2.67
N ARG A 126 -5.90 13.92 3.44
CA ARG A 126 -5.14 13.74 4.68
C ARG A 126 -5.98 13.93 5.93
N ASP A 127 -6.83 14.96 5.94
CA ASP A 127 -7.57 15.36 7.12
C ASP A 127 -8.58 14.28 7.50
N SER A 128 -8.47 13.82 8.76
CA SER A 128 -9.25 12.70 9.25
C SER A 128 -9.15 11.45 8.37
N ALA A 129 -8.04 11.23 7.66
CA ALA A 129 -7.88 10.02 6.86
C ALA A 129 -7.96 8.75 7.71
N LEU A 130 -8.50 7.68 7.13
CA LEU A 130 -8.53 6.35 7.74
C LEU A 130 -7.78 5.36 6.87
N LEU A 131 -6.83 4.64 7.46
CA LEU A 131 -6.13 3.55 6.79
C LEU A 131 -6.92 2.25 6.92
N VAL A 132 -7.17 1.59 5.79
CA VAL A 132 -7.89 0.32 5.75
C VAL A 132 -7.04 -0.70 4.98
N PRO A 133 -6.55 -1.78 5.62
CA PRO A 133 -5.83 -2.81 4.88
C PRO A 133 -6.78 -3.62 4.00
N VAL A 134 -6.32 -3.98 2.80
CA VAL A 134 -7.02 -4.93 1.94
C VAL A 134 -7.00 -6.31 2.61
N PRO A 135 -8.16 -6.94 2.87
CA PRO A 135 -8.18 -8.17 3.66
C PRO A 135 -7.60 -9.34 2.87
N LEU A 136 -6.63 -10.03 3.50
CA LEU A 136 -6.04 -11.23 2.95
C LEU A 136 -7.04 -12.39 2.95
N HIS A 137 -6.84 -13.35 2.04
CA HIS A 137 -7.59 -14.58 2.05
C HIS A 137 -7.25 -15.43 3.29
N PRO A 138 -8.22 -16.04 3.99
CA PRO A 138 -7.96 -16.82 5.21
C PRO A 138 -6.88 -17.91 5.06
N LEU A 139 -6.90 -18.68 3.96
CA LEU A 139 -5.87 -19.68 3.67
C LEU A 139 -4.47 -19.07 3.54
N ARG A 140 -4.34 -17.92 2.87
CA ARG A 140 -3.06 -17.21 2.75
C ARG A 140 -2.61 -16.62 4.08
N ARG A 141 -3.54 -16.23 4.95
CA ARG A 141 -3.24 -15.76 6.31
C ARG A 141 -2.74 -16.91 7.18
N LEU A 142 -3.29 -18.11 7.02
CA LEU A 142 -2.84 -19.31 7.72
C LEU A 142 -1.44 -19.73 7.24
N GLU A 143 -1.24 -19.83 5.92
CA GLU A 143 0.05 -20.17 5.29
C GLU A 143 1.18 -19.23 5.73
N ARG A 144 0.90 -17.92 5.81
CA ARG A 144 1.91 -16.90 6.13
C ARG A 144 2.05 -16.61 7.62
N GLY A 145 1.03 -16.91 8.42
CA GLY A 145 0.95 -16.56 9.83
C GLY A 145 0.73 -15.06 10.14
N TYR A 146 0.55 -14.21 9.11
CA TYR A 146 0.27 -12.77 9.27
C TYR A 146 -0.47 -12.18 8.05
N ASP A 147 -0.98 -10.96 8.21
CA ASP A 147 -1.60 -10.17 7.14
C ASP A 147 -0.66 -9.01 6.76
N GLN A 148 -0.03 -9.11 5.59
CA GLN A 148 0.97 -8.14 5.17
C GLN A 148 0.39 -6.73 4.92
N ALA A 149 -0.85 -6.65 4.41
CA ALA A 149 -1.51 -5.38 4.20
C ALA A 149 -1.82 -4.69 5.53
N LEU A 150 -2.21 -5.47 6.55
CA LEU A 150 -2.39 -4.95 7.91
C LEU A 150 -1.08 -4.48 8.54
N LEU A 151 0.04 -5.19 8.36
CA LEU A 151 1.34 -4.77 8.86
C LEU A 151 1.78 -3.44 8.22
N LEU A 152 1.64 -3.32 6.89
CA LEU A 152 1.92 -2.08 6.17
C LEU A 152 1.02 -0.95 6.65
N ALA A 153 -0.30 -1.17 6.76
CA ALA A 153 -1.26 -0.15 7.21
C ALA A 153 -0.96 0.35 8.62
N ARG A 154 -0.53 -0.54 9.53
CA ARG A 154 -0.13 -0.16 10.89
C ARG A 154 1.17 0.63 10.93
N ALA A 155 2.12 0.31 10.06
CA ALA A 155 3.35 1.08 9.93
C ALA A 155 3.07 2.49 9.41
N VAL A 156 2.24 2.63 8.37
CA VAL A 156 1.78 3.93 7.86
C VAL A 156 1.02 4.71 8.95
N ALA A 157 0.13 4.05 9.70
CA ALA A 157 -0.61 4.67 10.81
C ALA A 157 0.30 5.28 11.87
N ARG A 158 1.35 4.53 12.24
CA ARG A 158 2.32 4.99 13.23
C ARG A 158 3.12 6.19 12.72
N GLU A 159 3.55 6.14 11.47
CA GLU A 159 4.33 7.21 10.86
C GLU A 159 3.54 8.51 10.74
N GLN A 160 2.27 8.42 10.34
CA GLN A 160 1.45 9.58 10.00
C GLN A 160 0.47 9.99 11.12
N GLY A 161 0.47 9.30 12.25
CA GLY A 161 -0.49 9.52 13.34
C GLY A 161 -1.95 9.24 12.94
N LEU A 162 -2.18 8.41 11.92
CA LEU A 162 -3.51 8.13 11.38
C LEU A 162 -4.14 6.88 12.00
N PRO A 163 -5.47 6.84 12.19
CA PRO A 163 -6.14 5.62 12.61
C PRO A 163 -6.07 4.54 11.52
N CYS A 164 -5.79 3.30 11.94
CA CYS A 164 -5.86 2.12 11.08
C CYS A 164 -6.97 1.18 11.56
N LEU A 165 -7.89 0.84 10.65
CA LEU A 165 -9.00 -0.07 10.92
C LEU A 165 -9.11 -1.14 9.84
N ALA A 166 -9.06 -2.41 10.26
CA ALA A 166 -9.47 -3.53 9.41
C ALA A 166 -11.00 -3.54 9.23
N ALA A 167 -11.52 -2.61 8.41
CA ALA A 167 -12.95 -2.37 8.21
C ALA A 167 -13.60 -3.37 7.24
N LEU A 168 -12.78 -4.04 6.43
CA LEU A 168 -13.22 -5.00 5.42
C LEU A 168 -13.02 -6.43 5.90
N LYS A 169 -13.88 -7.33 5.43
CA LYS A 169 -13.71 -8.78 5.51
C LYS A 169 -13.92 -9.39 4.14
N ARG A 170 -13.14 -10.43 3.83
CA ARG A 170 -13.37 -11.25 2.64
C ARG A 170 -14.41 -12.31 2.98
N GLN A 171 -15.54 -12.31 2.28
CA GLN A 171 -16.68 -13.19 2.54
C GLN A 171 -16.65 -14.45 1.68
N ARG A 172 -16.06 -14.40 0.48
CA ARG A 172 -16.04 -15.52 -0.45
C ARG A 172 -14.62 -15.97 -0.78
N HIS A 173 -14.45 -17.28 -0.86
CA HIS A 173 -13.31 -17.89 -1.54
C HIS A 173 -13.46 -17.59 -3.03
N THR A 174 -12.44 -16.96 -3.61
CA THR A 174 -12.38 -16.76 -5.06
C THR A 174 -11.20 -17.60 -5.52
N VAL A 175 -11.47 -18.76 -6.12
CA VAL A 175 -10.40 -19.60 -6.65
C VAL A 175 -9.68 -18.78 -7.74
N PRO A 176 -8.35 -18.62 -7.69
CA PRO A 176 -7.61 -18.07 -8.80
C PRO A 176 -7.56 -19.14 -9.90
N GLN A 177 -8.69 -19.44 -10.54
CA GLN A 177 -8.66 -20.21 -11.78
C GLN A 177 -7.92 -19.35 -12.80
N GLY A 178 -6.80 -19.87 -13.29
CA GLY A 178 -6.03 -19.28 -14.37
C GLY A 178 -6.97 -19.05 -15.55
N SER A 179 -7.37 -17.80 -15.76
CA SER A 179 -8.31 -17.46 -16.82
C SER A 179 -7.81 -16.20 -17.55
N PRO A 180 -7.76 -16.22 -18.88
CA PRO A 180 -6.87 -15.39 -19.67
C PRO A 180 -7.53 -14.04 -19.95
N GLY A 181 -7.56 -13.13 -18.96
CA GLY A 181 -7.91 -11.74 -19.26
C GLY A 181 -8.26 -10.84 -18.07
N PRO A 182 -8.23 -9.51 -18.26
CA PRO A 182 -8.68 -8.54 -17.26
C PRO A 182 -10.17 -8.67 -16.90
N GLY A 183 -11.01 -9.18 -17.81
CA GLY A 183 -12.46 -9.35 -17.62
C GLY A 183 -12.85 -10.41 -16.60
N SER A 184 -12.22 -11.60 -16.66
CA SER A 184 -12.51 -12.72 -15.74
C SER A 184 -12.13 -12.41 -14.29
N ARG A 185 -11.05 -11.64 -14.08
CA ARG A 185 -10.64 -11.21 -12.73
C ARG A 185 -11.61 -10.21 -12.09
N LEU A 186 -12.36 -9.43 -12.86
CA LEU A 186 -13.33 -8.49 -12.31
C LEU A 186 -14.59 -9.22 -11.82
N ALA A 187 -15.10 -10.17 -12.62
CA ALA A 187 -16.24 -11.01 -12.25
C ALA A 187 -15.95 -11.87 -11.01
N ASN A 188 -14.72 -12.40 -10.91
CA ASN A 188 -14.31 -13.26 -9.79
C ASN A 188 -14.25 -12.55 -8.44
N VAL A 189 -14.22 -11.22 -8.37
CA VAL A 189 -14.03 -10.48 -7.12
C VAL A 189 -15.27 -9.68 -6.70
N GLN A 190 -16.20 -9.40 -7.62
CA GLN A 190 -17.48 -8.76 -7.27
C GLN A 190 -18.15 -9.51 -6.12
N GLY A 191 -18.66 -8.82 -5.11
CA GLY A 191 -19.32 -9.41 -3.94
C GLY A 191 -18.42 -10.29 -3.07
N ALA A 192 -17.09 -10.27 -3.25
CA ALA A 192 -16.18 -11.05 -2.41
C ALA A 192 -15.85 -10.39 -1.08
N PHE A 193 -16.18 -9.10 -0.91
CA PHE A 193 -15.86 -8.31 0.28
C PHE A 193 -17.11 -7.69 0.91
N GLY A 194 -17.07 -7.52 2.22
CA GLY A 194 -18.09 -6.84 3.00
C GLY A 194 -17.49 -6.03 4.15
N LEU A 195 -18.32 -5.18 4.76
CA LEU A 195 -17.93 -4.40 5.93
C LEU A 195 -18.00 -5.24 7.20
N ARG A 196 -17.12 -4.93 8.16
CA ARG A 196 -17.21 -5.41 9.54
C ARG A 196 -18.14 -4.50 10.34
N ARG A 197 -18.69 -5.00 11.45
CA ARG A 197 -19.71 -4.30 12.28
C ARG A 197 -19.28 -2.89 12.73
N ARG A 198 -17.99 -2.62 12.90
CA ARG A 198 -17.43 -1.33 13.36
C ARG A 198 -17.16 -0.33 12.22
N ALA A 199 -17.78 -0.48 11.06
CA ALA A 199 -17.53 0.36 9.89
C ALA A 199 -18.16 1.78 9.95
N ARG A 200 -18.92 2.13 10.99
CA ARG A 200 -19.54 3.47 11.14
C ARG A 200 -18.52 4.61 11.09
N VAL A 201 -17.30 4.36 11.57
CA VAL A 201 -16.20 5.33 11.55
C VAL A 201 -15.72 5.68 10.14
N LEU A 202 -16.21 5.02 9.08
CA LEU A 202 -15.89 5.38 7.68
C LEU A 202 -16.61 6.63 7.20
N ARG A 203 -17.73 6.99 7.84
CA ARG A 203 -18.66 8.01 7.33
C ARG A 203 -17.95 9.35 7.13
N ASP A 204 -18.09 9.89 5.91
CA ASP A 204 -17.60 11.20 5.47
C ASP A 204 -16.08 11.41 5.57
N ARG A 205 -15.32 10.32 5.70
CA ARG A 205 -13.85 10.36 5.79
C ARG A 205 -13.17 9.94 4.49
N PRO A 206 -12.00 10.52 4.15
CA PRO A 206 -11.13 9.95 3.15
C PRO A 206 -10.54 8.63 3.67
N VAL A 207 -10.55 7.61 2.83
CA VAL A 207 -10.03 6.27 3.16
C VAL A 207 -8.88 5.92 2.24
N TRP A 208 -7.76 5.53 2.82
CA TRP A 208 -6.64 4.95 2.08
C TRP A 208 -6.62 3.43 2.26
N LEU A 209 -6.89 2.72 1.17
CA LEU A 209 -6.73 1.28 1.10
C LEU A 209 -5.26 0.93 0.96
N VAL A 210 -4.74 0.13 1.88
CA VAL A 210 -3.33 -0.28 1.90
C VAL A 210 -3.18 -1.71 1.39
N ASP A 211 -2.27 -1.93 0.44
CA ASP A 211 -1.95 -3.25 -0.11
C ASP A 211 -0.46 -3.32 -0.53
N ASP A 212 0.04 -4.52 -0.83
CA ASP A 212 1.41 -4.69 -1.33
C ASP A 212 1.52 -4.34 -2.82
N VAL A 213 0.64 -4.89 -3.68
CA VAL A 213 0.77 -4.78 -5.13
C VAL A 213 -0.56 -4.48 -5.81
N LEU A 214 -0.61 -3.38 -6.56
CA LEU A 214 -1.70 -3.10 -7.48
C LEU A 214 -1.44 -3.75 -8.85
N THR A 215 -2.28 -4.71 -9.21
CA THR A 215 -2.28 -5.36 -10.54
C THR A 215 -3.35 -4.75 -11.44
N THR A 216 -4.44 -5.46 -11.75
CA THR A 216 -5.55 -4.91 -12.55
C THR A 216 -6.40 -3.89 -11.80
N GLY A 217 -6.30 -3.88 -10.46
CA GLY A 217 -7.14 -3.05 -9.60
C GLY A 217 -8.54 -3.61 -9.35
N ALA A 218 -8.87 -4.82 -9.82
CA ALA A 218 -10.17 -5.45 -9.58
C ALA A 218 -10.49 -5.58 -8.08
N THR A 219 -9.55 -6.14 -7.31
CA THR A 219 -9.67 -6.27 -5.85
C THR A 219 -9.85 -4.92 -5.18
N ALA A 220 -8.95 -3.98 -5.46
CA ALA A 220 -8.98 -2.64 -4.86
C ALA A 220 -10.27 -1.89 -5.23
N SER A 221 -10.75 -2.03 -6.47
CA SER A 221 -12.00 -1.43 -6.93
C SER A 221 -13.21 -2.03 -6.23
N GLU A 222 -13.23 -3.33 -5.96
CA GLU A 222 -14.33 -3.93 -5.20
C GLU A 222 -14.30 -3.50 -3.72
N CYS A 223 -13.12 -3.49 -3.09
CA CYS A 223 -12.95 -2.97 -1.74
C CYS A 223 -13.42 -1.50 -1.65
N ALA A 224 -13.01 -0.66 -2.60
CA ALA A 224 -13.43 0.74 -2.68
C ALA A 224 -14.95 0.84 -2.83
N ARG A 225 -15.58 0.01 -3.67
CA ARG A 225 -17.04 -0.05 -3.81
C ARG A 225 -17.74 -0.32 -2.47
N VAL A 226 -17.21 -1.26 -1.67
CA VAL A 226 -17.77 -1.62 -0.36
C VAL A 226 -17.57 -0.49 0.65
N LEU A 227 -16.41 0.17 0.66
CA LEU A 227 -16.12 1.30 1.54
C LEU A 227 -16.98 2.52 1.23
N MET A 228 -17.13 2.88 -0.05
CA MET A 228 -18.00 3.97 -0.49
C MET A 228 -19.46 3.70 -0.10
N ARG A 229 -19.97 2.46 -0.27
CA ARG A 229 -21.30 2.08 0.24
C ARG A 229 -21.41 2.13 1.77
N GLY A 230 -20.28 2.02 2.47
CA GLY A 230 -20.18 2.20 3.92
C GLY A 230 -20.15 3.66 4.38
N GLY A 231 -20.17 4.62 3.45
CA GLY A 231 -20.16 6.05 3.75
C GLY A 231 -18.80 6.74 3.64
N ALA A 232 -17.74 6.06 3.15
CA ALA A 232 -16.48 6.75 2.87
C ALA A 232 -16.69 7.87 1.86
N ALA A 233 -16.12 9.06 2.11
CA ALA A 233 -16.23 10.21 1.21
C ALA A 233 -15.46 9.97 -0.11
N ARG A 234 -14.30 9.33 0.01
CA ARG A 234 -13.40 8.99 -1.10
C ARG A 234 -12.48 7.86 -0.71
N VAL A 235 -12.01 7.12 -1.71
CA VAL A 235 -11.10 5.98 -1.53
C VAL A 235 -9.87 6.12 -2.44
N GLY A 236 -8.71 6.22 -1.80
CA GLY A 236 -7.40 6.20 -2.41
C GLY A 236 -6.70 4.86 -2.13
N LEU A 237 -5.67 4.54 -2.90
CA LEU A 237 -4.84 3.35 -2.70
C LEU A 237 -3.42 3.76 -2.32
N LEU A 238 -2.86 3.07 -1.36
CA LEU A 238 -1.47 3.19 -0.94
C LEU A 238 -0.82 1.82 -1.10
N VAL A 239 0.03 1.67 -2.12
CA VAL A 239 0.60 0.36 -2.50
C VAL A 239 2.11 0.38 -2.60
N VAL A 240 2.78 -0.69 -2.18
CA VAL A 240 4.24 -0.78 -2.33
C VAL A 240 4.60 -0.74 -3.82
N ALA A 241 3.91 -1.52 -4.67
CA ALA A 241 4.20 -1.53 -6.10
C ALA A 241 2.97 -1.61 -7.00
N ARG A 242 3.14 -1.16 -8.25
CA ARG A 242 2.21 -1.31 -9.36
C ARG A 242 2.80 -2.27 -10.40
N ALA A 243 2.10 -3.36 -10.70
CA ALA A 243 2.49 -4.29 -11.76
C ALA A 243 1.89 -3.89 -13.11
N SER A 244 2.51 -2.94 -13.81
CA SER A 244 2.20 -2.67 -15.23
C SER A 244 2.76 -3.79 -16.10
N ARG A 245 2.02 -4.23 -17.12
CA ARG A 245 2.61 -5.04 -18.20
C ARG A 245 3.71 -4.20 -18.86
N ARG A 246 4.84 -4.81 -19.18
CA ARG A 246 5.83 -4.19 -20.08
C ARG A 246 5.08 -3.88 -21.38
N VAL A 247 5.11 -2.62 -21.78
CA VAL A 247 4.82 -2.23 -23.17
C VAL A 247 6.09 -2.50 -23.94
#